data_AF-A0A662TXL2-F1
#
_entry.id   AF-A0A662TXL2-F1
#
_cell.length_a   1.000
_cell.length_b   1.000
_cell.length_c   1.000
_cell.angle_alpha   90.00
_cell.angle_beta   90.00
_cell.angle_gamma   90.00
#
_symmetry.space_group_name_H-M   'P 1'
#
loop_
_entity.id
_entity.type
_entity.pdbx_description
1 polymer ?
#
loop_
_entity_poly.entity_id
_entity_poly.type
_entity_poly.pdbx_seq_one_letter_code
_entity_poly.pdbx_strand_id
1 'polypeptide(L)'
;MGLKLVGGDTNNHFDEEELTRLFKILEHPLRRDVIRALHRNKSLGFTDLMKQLGVEKTGSLSFHLEALSPYLEQDERRRYSLSKEGEKAAKLLETSISTDVKPKTNPGNTQKIFFAIIALMIMALSLSSYLLHTKLLEIETEVELLGEKLENKEPLATEMEEETPDKGLEEKISSRELVDTTPPRVVATFPENGARDVDPSIREIWVKFSEPMLDKHWSWVTKGEGEFPETTGEPYYTENCTKNVLPVRLKPNTSYVISG
;
A
#
# COMPACT_ATOMS: atom_id res chain seq x y z
N MET A 1 -5.87 -48.16 21.70
CA MET A 1 -6.58 -47.30 20.73
C MET A 1 -5.76 -47.29 19.45
N GLY A 2 -6.17 -48.10 18.46
CA GLY A 2 -5.43 -48.28 17.22
C GLY A 2 -5.68 -47.12 16.27
N LEU A 3 -4.63 -46.42 15.87
CA LEU A 3 -4.65 -45.44 14.79
C LEU A 3 -4.96 -46.16 13.47
N LYS A 4 -6.20 -46.02 13.03
CA LYS A 4 -6.65 -46.43 11.70
C LYS A 4 -6.20 -45.34 10.73
N LEU A 5 -5.09 -45.58 10.03
CA LEU A 5 -4.71 -44.74 8.89
C LEU A 5 -5.76 -44.94 7.80
N VAL A 6 -6.59 -43.92 7.62
CA VAL A 6 -7.54 -43.80 6.52
C VAL A 6 -6.74 -43.75 5.22
N GLY A 7 -6.98 -44.72 4.35
CA GLY A 7 -6.33 -44.85 3.06
C GLY A 7 -6.65 -43.63 2.18
N GLY A 8 -5.59 -42.88 1.84
CA GLY A 8 -5.56 -42.07 0.63
C GLY A 8 -5.12 -42.96 -0.53
N ASP A 9 -5.83 -42.85 -1.66
CA ASP A 9 -5.64 -43.61 -2.91
C ASP A 9 -4.17 -43.97 -3.21
N THR A 10 -3.86 -45.26 -3.12
CA THR A 10 -2.58 -45.84 -3.49
C THR A 10 -2.52 -46.04 -4.99
N ASN A 11 -2.01 -45.06 -5.74
CA ASN A 11 -1.54 -45.26 -7.11
C ASN A 11 -0.22 -44.54 -7.43
N ASN A 12 0.53 -44.12 -6.40
CA ASN A 12 1.84 -43.52 -6.58
C ASN A 12 2.86 -44.20 -5.66
N HIS A 13 3.04 -45.51 -5.87
CA HIS A 13 4.12 -46.24 -5.22
C HIS A 13 5.38 -46.02 -6.05
N PHE A 14 6.15 -45.00 -5.69
CA PHE A 14 7.54 -44.93 -6.11
C PHE A 14 8.33 -45.90 -5.24
N ASP A 15 9.19 -46.72 -5.84
CA ASP A 15 10.14 -47.49 -5.06
C ASP A 15 11.24 -46.58 -4.48
N GLU A 16 11.96 -47.06 -3.46
CA GLU A 16 13.01 -46.30 -2.77
C GLU A 16 14.16 -45.89 -3.71
N GLU A 17 14.42 -46.66 -4.77
CA GLU A 17 15.48 -46.36 -5.73
C GLU A 17 15.05 -45.23 -6.67
N GLU A 18 13.80 -45.26 -7.15
CA GLU A 18 13.17 -44.23 -7.97
C GLU A 18 13.07 -42.91 -7.18
N LEU A 19 12.66 -42.96 -5.91
CA LEU A 19 12.69 -41.81 -5.01
C LEU A 19 14.09 -41.25 -4.84
N THR A 20 15.09 -42.09 -4.59
CA THR A 20 16.48 -41.66 -4.41
C THR A 20 17.02 -40.98 -5.68
N ARG A 21 16.73 -41.55 -6.85
CA ARG A 21 17.10 -40.97 -8.16
C ARG A 21 16.37 -39.64 -8.39
N LEU A 22 15.08 -39.58 -8.07
CA LEU A 22 14.26 -38.39 -8.21
C LEU A 22 14.75 -37.26 -7.31
N PHE A 23 14.98 -37.51 -6.02
CA PHE A 23 15.47 -36.51 -5.06
C PHE A 23 16.84 -35.96 -5.48
N LYS A 24 17.76 -36.83 -5.93
CA LYS A 24 19.07 -36.41 -6.46
C LYS A 24 18.95 -35.50 -7.68
N ILE A 25 17.94 -35.73 -8.52
CA ILE A 25 17.70 -34.93 -9.74
C ILE A 25 16.94 -33.64 -9.40
N LEU A 26 16.03 -33.65 -8.43
CA LEU A 26 15.28 -32.47 -8.03
C LEU A 26 15.99 -31.60 -7.00
N GLU A 27 17.14 -32.02 -6.47
CA GLU A 27 17.96 -31.21 -5.53
C GLU A 27 18.27 -29.81 -6.10
N HIS A 28 18.55 -29.73 -7.40
CA HIS A 28 18.93 -28.47 -8.02
C HIS A 28 17.69 -27.56 -8.27
N PRO A 29 17.71 -26.29 -7.82
CA PRO A 29 16.57 -25.39 -7.94
C PRO A 29 16.12 -25.18 -9.40
N LEU A 30 17.07 -25.01 -10.33
CA LEU A 30 16.74 -24.81 -11.75
C LEU A 30 16.04 -26.04 -12.36
N ARG A 31 16.38 -27.26 -11.92
CA ARG A 31 15.73 -28.49 -12.42
C ARG A 31 14.28 -28.55 -11.97
N ARG A 32 13.99 -28.16 -10.71
CA ARG A 32 12.63 -28.00 -10.21
C ARG A 32 11.85 -26.94 -10.99
N ASP A 33 12.49 -25.82 -11.29
CA ASP A 33 11.84 -24.74 -12.03
C ASP A 33 11.51 -25.14 -13.48
N VAL A 34 12.38 -25.91 -14.15
CA VAL A 34 12.10 -26.51 -15.46
C VAL A 34 10.86 -27.41 -15.40
N ILE A 35 10.82 -28.36 -14.46
CA ILE A 35 9.67 -29.28 -14.31
C ILE A 35 8.38 -28.51 -14.05
N ARG A 36 8.40 -27.50 -13.16
CA ARG A 36 7.23 -26.64 -12.90
C ARG A 36 6.80 -25.83 -14.12
N ALA A 37 7.75 -25.29 -14.89
CA ALA A 37 7.45 -24.51 -16.08
C ALA A 37 6.76 -25.37 -17.14
N LEU A 38 7.24 -26.59 -17.35
CA LEU A 38 6.67 -27.53 -18.30
C LEU A 38 5.33 -28.11 -17.83
N HIS A 39 5.14 -28.34 -16.53
CA HIS A 39 3.86 -28.78 -15.99
C HIS A 39 2.74 -27.75 -16.28
N ARG A 40 3.04 -26.46 -16.08
CA ARG A 40 2.11 -25.35 -16.34
C ARG A 40 1.85 -25.09 -17.82
N ASN A 41 2.90 -25.08 -18.63
CA ASN A 41 2.82 -24.63 -20.03
C ASN A 41 2.70 -25.77 -21.05
N LYS A 42 2.71 -27.03 -20.59
CA LYS A 42 2.63 -28.30 -21.36
C LYS A 42 3.76 -28.56 -22.36
N SER A 43 4.19 -27.57 -23.12
CA SER A 43 5.31 -27.68 -24.05
C SER A 43 5.99 -26.33 -24.26
N LEU A 44 7.32 -26.29 -24.13
CA LEU A 44 8.12 -25.06 -24.29
C LEU A 44 9.37 -25.30 -25.15
N GLY A 45 9.72 -24.32 -25.98
CA GLY A 45 11.01 -24.30 -26.68
C GLY A 45 12.17 -23.97 -25.73
N PHE A 46 13.40 -24.24 -26.17
CA PHE A 46 14.61 -23.92 -25.39
C PHE A 46 14.71 -22.42 -25.05
N THR A 47 14.44 -21.55 -26.02
CA THR A 47 14.48 -20.09 -25.83
C THR A 47 13.40 -19.61 -24.87
N ASP A 48 12.21 -20.22 -24.93
CA ASP A 48 11.11 -19.88 -24.03
C ASP A 48 11.44 -20.27 -22.59
N LEU A 49 12.05 -21.46 -22.40
CA LEU A 49 12.56 -21.90 -21.09
C LEU A 49 13.63 -20.95 -20.56
N MET A 50 14.61 -20.54 -21.37
CA MET A 50 15.63 -19.56 -20.97
C MET A 50 15.00 -18.25 -20.48
N LYS A 51 14.06 -17.70 -21.27
CA LYS A 51 13.38 -16.45 -20.98
C LYS A 51 12.53 -16.54 -19.71
N GLN A 52 11.76 -17.61 -19.55
CA GLN A 52 10.87 -17.79 -18.41
C GLN A 52 11.63 -18.07 -17.11
N LEU A 53 12.76 -18.78 -17.19
CA LEU A 53 13.58 -19.15 -16.02
C LEU A 53 14.62 -18.09 -15.68
N GLY A 54 14.78 -17.04 -16.50
CA GLY A 54 15.76 -15.98 -16.30
C GLY A 54 17.21 -16.49 -16.39
N VAL A 55 17.46 -17.52 -17.18
CA VAL A 55 18.80 -18.09 -17.36
C VAL A 55 19.48 -17.33 -18.49
N GLU A 56 20.64 -16.73 -18.19
CA GLU A 56 21.39 -15.94 -19.18
C GLU A 56 22.35 -16.80 -20.02
N LYS A 57 22.90 -17.88 -19.43
CA LYS A 57 23.90 -18.74 -20.07
C LYS A 57 23.26 -20.02 -20.61
N THR A 58 23.29 -20.18 -21.93
CA THR A 58 22.74 -21.36 -22.64
C THR A 58 23.31 -22.69 -22.14
N GLY A 59 24.62 -22.74 -21.87
CA GLY A 59 25.31 -23.95 -21.37
C GLY A 59 24.85 -24.42 -19.99
N SER A 60 24.29 -23.52 -19.17
CA SER A 60 23.73 -23.90 -17.87
C SER A 60 22.41 -24.64 -18.05
N LEU A 61 21.50 -24.14 -18.91
CA LEU A 61 20.22 -24.82 -19.13
C LEU A 61 20.39 -26.15 -19.85
N SER A 62 21.23 -26.23 -20.89
CA SER A 62 21.45 -27.48 -21.64
C SER A 62 21.96 -28.61 -20.74
N PHE A 63 22.88 -28.32 -19.83
CA PHE A 63 23.39 -29.31 -18.87
C PHE A 63 22.28 -29.85 -17.96
N HIS A 64 21.36 -28.98 -17.50
CA HIS A 64 20.25 -29.41 -16.66
C HIS A 64 19.17 -30.16 -17.43
N LEU A 65 18.91 -29.81 -18.70
CA LEU A 65 17.98 -30.54 -19.56
C LEU A 65 18.49 -31.95 -19.86
N GLU A 66 19.80 -32.11 -20.08
CA GLU A 66 20.42 -33.43 -20.25
C GLU A 66 20.23 -34.30 -18.99
N ALA A 67 20.52 -33.74 -17.81
CA ALA A 67 20.31 -34.42 -16.54
C ALA A 67 18.82 -34.73 -16.25
N LEU A 68 17.90 -33.99 -16.88
CA LEU A 68 16.46 -34.19 -16.79
C LEU A 68 15.91 -35.06 -17.93
N SER A 69 16.74 -35.55 -18.85
CA SER A 69 16.29 -36.30 -20.03
C SER A 69 15.27 -37.42 -19.71
N PRO A 70 15.40 -38.22 -18.62
CA PRO A 70 14.40 -39.25 -18.29
C PRO A 70 13.00 -38.70 -17.93
N TYR A 71 12.91 -37.42 -17.55
CA TYR A 71 11.69 -36.74 -17.13
C TYR A 71 11.08 -35.86 -18.22
N LEU A 72 11.76 -35.79 -19.38
CA LEU A 72 11.42 -34.89 -20.47
C LEU A 72 11.21 -35.68 -21.76
N GLU A 73 10.25 -35.23 -22.55
CA GLU A 73 10.09 -35.63 -23.94
C GLU A 73 10.40 -34.43 -24.84
N GLN A 74 10.91 -34.69 -26.04
CA GLN A 74 11.17 -33.66 -27.02
C GLN A 74 10.43 -33.99 -28.33
N ASP A 75 9.61 -33.05 -28.80
CA ASP A 75 8.89 -33.20 -30.05
C ASP A 75 9.78 -32.93 -31.29
N GLU A 76 9.26 -33.21 -32.49
CA GLU A 76 9.95 -32.97 -33.76
C GLU A 76 10.36 -31.49 -33.96
N ARG A 77 9.70 -30.58 -33.25
CA ARG A 77 9.96 -29.13 -33.28
C ARG A 77 10.94 -28.69 -32.19
N ARG A 78 11.60 -29.65 -31.52
CA ARG A 78 12.55 -29.43 -30.42
C ARG A 78 11.96 -28.76 -29.19
N ARG A 79 10.65 -28.86 -28.97
CA ARG A 79 10.03 -28.38 -27.74
C ARG A 79 10.00 -29.49 -26.69
N TYR A 80 10.24 -29.10 -25.46
CA TYR A 80 10.25 -29.99 -24.31
C TYR A 80 8.85 -30.09 -23.71
N SER A 81 8.44 -31.28 -23.31
CA SER A 81 7.27 -31.58 -22.49
C SER A 81 7.67 -32.54 -21.37
N LEU A 82 6.82 -32.74 -20.37
CA LEU A 82 7.08 -33.74 -19.34
C LEU A 82 6.76 -35.14 -19.87
N SER A 83 7.62 -36.11 -19.56
CA SER A 83 7.30 -37.53 -19.68
C SER A 83 6.30 -37.96 -18.60
N LYS A 84 5.87 -39.23 -18.60
CA LYS A 84 5.02 -39.77 -17.52
C LYS A 84 5.69 -39.65 -16.16
N GLU A 85 6.99 -39.93 -16.10
CA GLU A 85 7.84 -39.80 -14.91
C GLU A 85 7.99 -38.32 -14.51
N GLY A 86 8.12 -37.44 -15.49
CA GLY A 86 8.13 -35.98 -15.29
C GLY A 86 6.83 -35.46 -14.67
N GLU A 87 5.67 -35.96 -15.10
CA GLU A 87 4.37 -35.58 -14.54
C GLU A 87 4.19 -36.09 -13.11
N LYS A 88 4.68 -37.29 -12.79
CA LYS A 88 4.73 -37.79 -11.40
C LYS A 88 5.61 -36.89 -10.51
N ALA A 89 6.77 -36.49 -11.02
CA ALA A 89 7.70 -35.58 -10.33
C ALA A 89 7.07 -34.20 -10.09
N ALA A 90 6.36 -33.65 -11.07
CA ALA A 90 5.67 -32.37 -10.95
C ALA A 90 4.59 -32.39 -9.85
N LYS A 91 3.76 -33.42 -9.82
CA LYS A 91 2.73 -33.61 -8.78
C LYS A 91 3.34 -33.69 -7.37
N LEU A 92 4.47 -34.37 -7.22
CA LEU A 92 5.20 -34.45 -5.95
C LEU A 92 5.71 -33.06 -5.53
N LEU A 93 6.28 -32.29 -6.46
CA LEU A 93 6.69 -30.91 -6.21
C LEU A 93 5.51 -30.06 -5.74
N GLU A 94 4.35 -30.12 -6.41
CA GLU A 94 3.18 -29.32 -6.00
C GLU A 94 2.62 -29.73 -4.63
N THR A 95 2.59 -31.03 -4.34
CA THR A 95 2.10 -31.56 -3.05
C THR A 95 3.01 -31.18 -1.88
N SER A 96 4.31 -31.04 -2.12
CA SER A 96 5.31 -30.75 -1.08
C SER A 96 5.50 -29.25 -0.77
N ILE A 97 4.88 -28.32 -1.52
CA ILE A 97 5.11 -26.86 -1.42
C ILE A 97 3.95 -26.13 -0.70
N SER A 98 3.30 -26.75 0.29
CA SER A 98 2.51 -25.98 1.28
C SER A 98 3.37 -25.26 2.33
N THR A 99 4.70 -25.21 2.15
CA THR A 99 5.62 -24.37 2.93
C THR A 99 6.35 -23.38 2.00
N ASP A 100 5.90 -22.13 2.06
CA ASP A 100 6.58 -20.87 1.74
C ASP A 100 7.71 -20.90 0.68
N VAL A 101 7.42 -20.50 -0.56
CA VAL A 101 8.45 -20.07 -1.52
C VAL A 101 8.04 -18.73 -2.12
N LYS A 102 8.65 -17.65 -1.60
CA LYS A 102 8.62 -16.29 -2.17
C LYS A 102 9.01 -16.32 -3.66
N PRO A 103 8.29 -15.62 -4.55
CA PRO A 103 8.64 -15.56 -5.97
C PRO A 103 10.02 -14.93 -6.16
N LYS A 104 10.86 -15.58 -6.98
CA LYS A 104 12.20 -15.13 -7.34
C LYS A 104 12.12 -13.87 -8.22
N THR A 105 11.97 -12.71 -7.59
CA THR A 105 12.11 -11.41 -8.26
C THR A 105 13.59 -11.16 -8.54
N ASN A 106 13.94 -10.93 -9.81
CA ASN A 106 15.32 -10.67 -10.23
C ASN A 106 15.83 -9.36 -9.60
N PRO A 107 16.77 -9.40 -8.62
CA PRO A 107 17.17 -8.23 -7.83
C PRO A 107 17.85 -7.13 -8.68
N GLY A 108 18.37 -7.50 -9.85
CA GLY A 108 19.06 -6.56 -10.75
C GLY A 108 18.14 -5.57 -11.46
N ASN A 109 16.84 -5.87 -11.61
CA ASN A 109 15.90 -4.96 -12.29
C ASN A 109 15.12 -4.08 -11.32
N THR A 110 14.81 -4.57 -10.12
CA THR A 110 14.13 -3.79 -9.07
C THR A 110 15.02 -2.67 -8.54
N GLN A 111 16.33 -2.91 -8.37
CA GLN A 111 17.26 -1.85 -7.99
C GLN A 111 17.35 -0.76 -9.06
N LYS A 112 17.41 -1.11 -10.34
CA LYS A 112 17.43 -0.12 -11.45
C LYS A 112 16.15 0.70 -11.51
N ILE A 113 14.99 0.06 -11.36
CA ILE A 113 13.69 0.75 -11.31
C ILE A 113 13.62 1.67 -10.08
N PHE A 114 14.09 1.21 -8.93
CA PHE A 114 14.16 2.00 -7.70
C PHE A 114 15.04 3.25 -7.87
N PHE A 115 16.25 3.11 -8.44
CA PHE A 115 17.12 4.26 -8.73
C PHE A 115 16.52 5.20 -9.78
N ALA A 116 15.81 4.67 -10.80
CA ALA A 116 15.12 5.49 -11.79
C ALA A 116 13.97 6.31 -11.17
N ILE A 117 13.20 5.71 -10.25
CA ILE A 117 12.13 6.40 -9.50
C ILE A 117 12.74 7.49 -8.61
N ILE A 118 13.83 7.21 -7.89
CA ILE A 118 14.51 8.21 -7.06
C ILE A 118 15.02 9.37 -7.92
N ALA A 119 15.67 9.09 -9.06
CA ALA A 119 16.16 10.13 -9.96
C ALA A 119 15.00 11.01 -10.49
N LEU A 120 13.86 10.40 -10.83
CA LEU A 120 12.66 11.12 -11.25
C LEU A 120 12.07 11.99 -10.13
N MET A 121 12.06 11.50 -8.89
CA MET A 121 11.63 12.29 -7.73
C MET A 121 12.55 13.49 -7.48
N ILE A 122 13.87 13.32 -7.58
CA ILE A 122 14.84 14.43 -7.42
C ILE A 122 14.67 15.48 -8.52
N MET A 123 14.43 15.06 -9.76
CA MET A 123 14.15 15.99 -10.86
C MET A 123 12.84 16.74 -10.62
N ALA A 124 11.78 16.05 -10.19
CA ALA A 124 10.50 16.68 -9.87
C ALA A 124 10.61 17.66 -8.69
N LEU A 125 11.35 17.31 -7.64
CA LEU A 125 11.61 18.19 -6.50
C LEU A 125 12.41 19.43 -6.90
N SER A 126 13.47 19.26 -7.70
CA SER A 126 14.26 20.37 -8.23
C SER A 126 13.40 21.31 -9.09
N LEU A 127 12.56 20.76 -9.96
CA LEU A 127 11.65 21.55 -10.80
C LEU A 127 10.58 22.25 -9.96
N SER A 128 9.96 21.56 -9.00
CA SER A 128 8.99 22.16 -8.08
C SER A 128 9.62 23.29 -7.26
N SER A 129 10.85 23.11 -6.78
CA SER A 129 11.61 24.15 -6.07
C SER A 129 11.86 25.37 -6.96
N TYR A 130 12.21 25.15 -8.23
CA TYR A 130 12.40 26.22 -9.20
C TYR A 130 11.10 26.99 -9.45
N LEU A 131 9.98 26.29 -9.64
CA LEU A 131 8.67 26.91 -9.85
C LEU A 131 8.23 27.76 -8.64
N LEU A 132 8.38 27.23 -7.42
CA LEU A 132 8.10 27.99 -6.19
C LEU A 132 8.96 29.24 -6.08
N HIS A 133 10.26 29.16 -6.41
CA HIS A 133 11.14 30.32 -6.40
C HIS A 133 10.69 31.39 -7.39
N THR A 134 10.30 31.01 -8.62
CA THR A 134 9.79 31.98 -9.60
C THR A 134 8.47 32.63 -9.18
N LYS A 135 7.60 31.87 -8.51
CA LYS A 135 6.32 32.38 -7.99
C LYS A 135 6.50 33.33 -6.81
N LEU A 136 7.46 33.04 -5.92
CA LEU A 136 7.80 33.94 -4.81
C LEU A 136 8.33 35.28 -5.31
N LEU A 137 9.22 35.27 -6.30
CA LEU A 137 9.72 36.51 -6.92
C LEU A 137 8.60 37.35 -7.56
N GLU A 138 7.67 36.69 -8.26
CA GLU A 138 6.51 37.36 -8.86
C GLU A 138 5.66 38.05 -7.78
N ILE A 139 5.39 37.36 -6.66
CA ILE A 139 4.64 37.91 -5.52
C ILE A 139 5.38 39.09 -4.88
N GLU A 140 6.70 38.98 -4.66
CA GLU A 140 7.50 40.08 -4.12
C GLU A 140 7.40 41.33 -5.00
N THR A 141 7.49 41.16 -6.33
CA THR A 141 7.34 42.28 -7.27
C THR A 141 5.93 42.88 -7.27
N GLU A 142 4.88 42.06 -7.15
CA GLU A 142 3.50 42.55 -7.04
C GLU A 142 3.26 43.31 -5.74
N VAL A 143 3.80 42.83 -4.63
CA VAL A 143 3.70 43.49 -3.32
C VAL A 143 4.44 44.82 -3.32
N GLU A 144 5.63 44.89 -3.90
CA GLU A 144 6.40 46.13 -4.04
C GLU A 144 5.62 47.16 -4.89
N LEU A 145 5.05 46.73 -6.01
CA LEU A 145 4.25 47.60 -6.90
C LEU A 145 2.92 48.04 -6.27
N LEU A 146 2.30 47.20 -5.44
CA LEU A 146 1.14 47.57 -4.63
C LEU A 146 1.50 48.54 -3.50
N GLY A 147 2.66 48.35 -2.87
CA GLY A 147 3.20 49.28 -1.87
C GLY A 147 3.42 50.66 -2.45
N GLU A 148 4.07 50.74 -3.61
CA GLU A 148 4.26 51.99 -4.35
C GLU A 148 2.92 52.64 -4.75
N LYS A 149 1.92 51.84 -5.18
CA LYS A 149 0.55 52.34 -5.46
C LYS A 149 -0.17 52.86 -4.21
N LEU A 150 0.10 52.30 -3.03
CA LEU A 150 -0.51 52.77 -1.78
C LEU A 150 0.16 54.03 -1.25
N GLU A 151 1.48 54.16 -1.42
CA GLU A 151 2.24 55.35 -1.04
C GLU A 151 1.95 56.54 -1.96
N ASN A 152 1.69 56.28 -3.25
CA ASN A 152 1.34 57.31 -4.25
C ASN A 152 -0.18 57.62 -4.32
N LYS A 153 -1.01 57.12 -3.40
CA LYS A 153 -2.40 57.60 -3.29
C LYS A 153 -2.40 59.01 -2.70
N GLU A 154 -2.72 60.00 -3.53
CA GLU A 154 -2.95 61.38 -3.13
C GLU A 154 -3.86 61.46 -1.87
N PRO A 155 -3.57 62.34 -0.91
CA PRO A 155 -4.47 62.57 0.21
C PRO A 155 -5.75 63.20 -0.33
N LEU A 156 -6.87 62.49 -0.17
CA LEU A 156 -8.19 63.05 -0.38
C LEU A 156 -8.33 64.25 0.58
N ALA A 157 -8.36 65.44 -0.01
CA ALA A 157 -8.44 66.69 0.70
C ALA A 157 -9.61 66.68 1.69
N THR A 158 -9.30 67.11 2.91
CA THR A 158 -10.27 67.63 3.87
C THR A 158 -11.03 68.78 3.21
N GLU A 159 -12.22 68.52 2.70
CA GLU A 159 -13.26 69.54 2.57
C GLU A 159 -14.34 69.24 3.62
N MET A 160 -14.44 70.20 4.55
CA MET A 160 -15.47 70.27 5.57
C MET A 160 -16.77 70.73 4.91
N GLU A 161 -17.85 69.99 5.12
CA GLU A 161 -19.19 70.57 5.20
C GLU A 161 -20.01 69.77 6.22
N GLU A 162 -20.54 70.50 7.20
CA GLU A 162 -21.49 70.03 8.22
C GLU A 162 -22.79 69.58 7.54
N GLU A 163 -23.38 68.46 7.99
CA GLU A 163 -24.80 68.36 8.42
C GLU A 163 -25.05 66.99 9.10
N THR A 164 -25.64 67.03 10.30
CA THR A 164 -26.23 65.92 11.06
C THR A 164 -27.66 65.60 10.58
N PRO A 165 -28.37 64.56 11.07
CA PRO A 165 -28.04 63.16 11.33
C PRO A 165 -29.07 62.20 10.63
N ASP A 166 -28.91 60.88 10.82
CA ASP A 166 -29.98 59.85 10.94
C ASP A 166 -29.92 58.63 9.99
N LYS A 167 -29.98 57.45 10.63
CA LYS A 167 -30.39 56.11 10.17
C LYS A 167 -29.88 55.57 8.82
N GLY A 168 -28.84 54.75 8.89
CA GLY A 168 -28.53 53.81 7.81
C GLY A 168 -27.43 52.80 8.10
N LEU A 169 -27.07 52.62 9.37
CA LEU A 169 -25.88 51.87 9.79
C LEU A 169 -26.00 50.34 9.72
N GLU A 170 -27.09 49.78 9.20
CA GLU A 170 -27.32 48.33 9.28
C GLU A 170 -27.12 47.53 7.98
N GLU A 171 -27.02 48.15 6.80
CA GLU A 171 -27.19 47.34 5.57
C GLU A 171 -25.92 47.02 4.75
N LYS A 172 -24.70 47.29 5.23
CA LYS A 172 -23.52 47.05 4.39
C LYS A 172 -22.25 46.55 5.06
N ILE A 173 -22.39 45.72 6.09
CA ILE A 173 -21.32 44.84 6.58
C ILE A 173 -21.79 43.39 6.48
N SER A 174 -21.90 42.87 5.27
CA SER A 174 -22.14 41.43 5.05
C SER A 174 -21.49 40.96 3.74
N SER A 175 -20.17 41.05 3.66
CA SER A 175 -19.34 40.18 2.79
C SER A 175 -17.85 40.47 3.02
N ARG A 176 -17.37 40.33 4.25
CA ARG A 176 -15.95 40.17 4.54
C ARG A 176 -15.80 38.74 5.04
N GLU A 177 -15.08 37.92 4.31
CA GLU A 177 -14.77 36.54 4.64
C GLU A 177 -14.26 36.50 6.09
N LEU A 178 -15.09 35.96 6.97
CA LEU A 178 -14.79 35.84 8.38
C LEU A 178 -13.61 34.88 8.48
N VAL A 179 -12.42 35.40 8.76
CA VAL A 179 -11.29 34.58 9.18
C VAL A 179 -11.73 33.92 10.48
N ASP A 180 -12.02 32.62 10.40
CA ASP A 180 -12.33 31.82 11.56
C ASP A 180 -11.08 31.76 12.45
N THR A 181 -11.16 32.45 13.58
CA THR A 181 -10.11 32.49 14.60
C THR A 181 -10.41 31.54 15.76
N THR A 182 -11.49 30.75 15.64
CA THR A 182 -11.85 29.78 16.67
C THR A 182 -11.15 28.45 16.38
N PRO A 183 -10.49 27.84 17.39
CA PRO A 183 -9.90 26.53 17.19
C PRO A 183 -11.00 25.47 17.04
N PRO A 184 -10.78 24.43 16.21
CA PRO A 184 -11.75 23.37 16.02
C PRO A 184 -12.00 22.64 17.35
N ARG A 185 -13.27 22.37 17.64
CA ARG A 185 -13.72 21.79 18.90
C ARG A 185 -14.36 20.44 18.64
N VAL A 186 -14.23 19.51 19.59
CA VAL A 186 -15.01 18.27 19.55
C VAL A 186 -16.47 18.58 19.85
N VAL A 187 -17.36 18.31 18.91
CA VAL A 187 -18.82 18.53 19.03
C VAL A 187 -19.58 17.25 19.38
N ALA A 188 -19.03 16.08 19.05
CA ALA A 188 -19.62 14.79 19.41
C ALA A 188 -18.58 13.67 19.38
N THR A 189 -18.82 12.60 20.14
CA THR A 189 -18.04 11.36 20.08
C THR A 189 -18.99 10.17 20.02
N PHE A 190 -18.47 9.04 19.52
CA PHE A 190 -19.13 7.75 19.65
C PHE A 190 -18.12 6.68 20.05
N PRO A 191 -18.42 5.91 21.09
CA PRO A 191 -19.44 6.16 22.11
C PRO A 191 -19.36 7.56 22.74
N GLU A 192 -20.45 8.02 23.36
CA GLU A 192 -20.44 9.29 24.08
C GLU A 192 -19.37 9.27 25.18
N ASN A 193 -18.71 10.40 25.40
CA ASN A 193 -17.67 10.51 26.41
C ASN A 193 -18.23 10.13 27.80
N GLY A 194 -17.61 9.13 28.44
CA GLY A 194 -18.05 8.61 29.74
C GLY A 194 -19.18 7.57 29.68
N ALA A 195 -19.54 7.05 28.50
CA ALA A 195 -20.49 5.94 28.36
C ALA A 195 -20.02 4.70 29.13
N ARG A 196 -20.91 4.10 29.93
CA ARG A 196 -20.61 2.94 30.79
C ARG A 196 -21.08 1.60 30.23
N ASP A 197 -22.14 1.63 29.41
CA ASP A 197 -22.77 0.43 28.83
C ASP A 197 -22.53 0.37 27.32
N VAL A 198 -21.27 0.51 26.91
CA VAL A 198 -20.88 0.42 25.50
C VAL A 198 -21.00 -1.02 25.03
N ASP A 199 -21.82 -1.26 24.00
CA ASP A 199 -21.92 -2.59 23.37
C ASP A 199 -20.56 -3.00 22.77
N PRO A 200 -19.94 -4.11 23.22
CA PRO A 200 -18.67 -4.60 22.66
C PRO A 200 -18.75 -5.00 21.17
N SER A 201 -19.96 -5.14 20.61
CA SER A 201 -20.18 -5.49 19.21
C SER A 201 -19.86 -4.35 18.23
N ILE A 202 -19.73 -3.10 18.71
CA ILE A 202 -19.36 -1.97 17.87
C ILE A 202 -17.94 -2.13 17.33
N ARG A 203 -17.77 -1.71 16.07
CA ARG A 203 -16.53 -1.91 15.31
C ARG A 203 -15.76 -0.62 15.04
N GLU A 204 -16.32 0.51 15.45
CA GLU A 204 -15.80 1.82 15.15
C GLU A 204 -16.08 2.74 16.34
N ILE A 205 -15.07 3.53 16.69
CA ILE A 205 -15.24 4.73 17.50
C ILE A 205 -14.95 5.94 16.64
N TRP A 206 -15.55 7.08 16.95
CA TRP A 206 -15.33 8.29 16.16
C TRP A 206 -15.46 9.56 16.99
N VAL A 207 -14.80 10.61 16.51
CA VAL A 207 -14.87 11.97 17.05
C VAL A 207 -15.30 12.90 15.93
N LYS A 208 -16.26 13.77 16.19
CA LYS A 208 -16.74 14.81 15.27
C LYS A 208 -16.27 16.19 15.75
N PHE A 209 -15.74 16.97 14.83
CA PHE A 209 -15.23 18.33 15.02
C PHE A 209 -16.23 19.38 14.52
N SER A 210 -16.11 20.61 15.02
CA SER A 210 -16.92 21.77 14.62
C SER A 210 -16.68 22.20 13.17
N GLU A 211 -15.48 21.96 12.65
CA GLU A 211 -15.02 22.36 11.31
C GLU A 211 -14.28 21.21 10.59
N PRO A 212 -14.13 21.28 9.25
CA PRO A 212 -13.29 20.37 8.50
C PRO A 212 -11.83 20.40 8.97
N MET A 213 -11.28 19.22 9.28
CA MET A 213 -9.89 19.04 9.69
C MET A 213 -8.99 18.74 8.49
N LEU A 214 -7.70 19.00 8.62
CA LEU A 214 -6.72 18.57 7.62
C LEU A 214 -6.60 17.04 7.63
N ASP A 215 -6.85 16.40 6.49
CA ASP A 215 -6.74 14.95 6.36
C ASP A 215 -5.30 14.48 6.66
N LYS A 216 -5.15 13.27 7.23
CA LYS A 216 -3.87 12.69 7.69
C LYS A 216 -3.24 13.33 8.92
N HIS A 217 -3.94 14.22 9.62
CA HIS A 217 -3.53 14.77 10.90
C HIS A 217 -4.48 14.28 12.02
N TRP A 218 -4.07 13.23 12.74
CA TRP A 218 -4.77 12.69 13.92
C TRP A 218 -3.78 12.03 14.88
N SER A 219 -4.19 11.85 16.14
CA SER A 219 -3.46 11.05 17.12
C SER A 219 -4.45 10.42 18.09
N TRP A 220 -4.57 9.09 18.07
CA TRP A 220 -5.37 8.36 19.04
C TRP A 220 -4.44 7.83 20.13
N VAL A 221 -4.56 8.37 21.34
CA VAL A 221 -3.71 8.00 22.47
C VAL A 221 -4.54 7.56 23.67
N THR A 222 -4.02 6.60 24.43
CA THR A 222 -4.56 6.30 25.75
C THR A 222 -4.04 7.29 26.78
N LYS A 223 -4.91 7.77 27.67
CA LYS A 223 -4.51 8.54 28.86
C LYS A 223 -4.79 7.73 30.13
N GLY A 224 -3.79 7.60 31.02
CA GLY A 224 -3.96 7.02 32.35
C GLY A 224 -4.01 5.48 32.38
N GLU A 225 -4.86 4.93 33.26
CA GLU A 225 -4.95 3.49 33.58
C GLU A 225 -5.87 2.67 32.65
N GLY A 226 -6.40 3.26 31.57
CA GLY A 226 -7.28 2.58 30.61
C GLY A 226 -6.51 1.73 29.59
N GLU A 227 -7.17 0.74 28.97
CA GLU A 227 -6.59 0.02 27.82
C GLU A 227 -6.78 0.84 26.52
N PHE A 228 -5.92 0.60 25.52
CA PHE A 228 -6.18 1.01 24.14
C PHE A 228 -6.90 -0.14 23.42
N PRO A 229 -7.99 0.12 22.69
CA PRO A 229 -8.69 -0.94 21.97
C PRO A 229 -7.83 -1.51 20.85
N GLU A 230 -8.05 -2.78 20.51
CA GLU A 230 -7.38 -3.39 19.35
C GLU A 230 -7.89 -2.70 18.08
N THR A 231 -6.98 -2.16 17.26
CA THR A 231 -7.35 -1.50 16.01
C THR A 231 -7.48 -2.52 14.88
N THR A 232 -8.54 -2.42 14.09
CA THR A 232 -8.80 -3.32 12.96
C THR A 232 -8.52 -2.68 11.60
N GLY A 233 -8.04 -1.44 11.59
CA GLY A 233 -7.71 -0.66 10.40
C GLY A 233 -7.07 0.68 10.75
N GLU A 234 -6.66 1.43 9.73
CA GLU A 234 -6.11 2.78 9.88
C GLU A 234 -7.22 3.79 10.19
N PRO A 235 -6.96 4.83 11.01
CA PRO A 235 -7.90 5.93 11.21
C PRO A 235 -8.11 6.71 9.91
N TYR A 236 -9.31 7.27 9.74
CA TYR A 236 -9.65 8.07 8.55
C TYR A 236 -10.71 9.12 8.86
N TYR A 237 -10.77 10.17 8.04
CA TYR A 237 -11.88 11.13 8.07
C TYR A 237 -13.01 10.73 7.10
N THR A 238 -14.28 10.94 7.47
CA THR A 238 -15.41 10.77 6.54
C THR A 238 -15.58 11.98 5.60
N GLU A 239 -16.53 11.88 4.66
CA GLU A 239 -16.92 12.96 3.76
C GLU A 239 -17.14 14.28 4.54
N ASN A 240 -16.48 15.35 4.09
CA ASN A 240 -16.37 16.69 4.72
C ASN A 240 -15.28 16.87 5.80
N CYS A 241 -14.39 15.90 6.04
CA CYS A 241 -13.25 15.99 6.96
C CYS A 241 -13.56 16.41 8.41
N THR A 242 -14.82 16.31 8.85
CA THR A 242 -15.26 16.73 10.19
C THR A 242 -15.33 15.57 11.17
N LYS A 243 -15.22 14.31 10.72
CA LYS A 243 -15.41 13.13 11.57
C LYS A 243 -14.25 12.16 11.39
N ASN A 244 -13.42 12.01 12.42
CA ASN A 244 -12.34 11.04 12.45
C ASN A 244 -12.84 9.72 13.03
N VAL A 245 -12.64 8.63 12.30
CA VAL A 245 -13.12 7.28 12.62
C VAL A 245 -11.91 6.38 12.88
N LEU A 246 -11.95 5.62 13.97
CA LEU A 246 -11.00 4.57 14.29
C LEU A 246 -11.72 3.21 14.31
N PRO A 247 -11.41 2.31 13.35
CA PRO A 247 -11.88 0.92 13.39
C PRO A 247 -11.25 0.16 14.57
N VAL A 248 -12.08 -0.44 15.42
CA VAL A 248 -11.66 -1.10 16.64
C VAL A 248 -12.39 -2.40 16.91
N ARG A 249 -11.84 -3.21 17.80
CA ARG A 249 -12.50 -4.34 18.45
C ARG A 249 -12.50 -4.10 19.96
N LEU A 250 -13.69 -4.04 20.55
CA LEU A 250 -13.86 -3.87 21.99
C LEU A 250 -14.03 -5.23 22.69
N LYS A 251 -13.49 -5.33 23.90
CA LYS A 251 -13.67 -6.49 24.78
C LYS A 251 -14.81 -6.19 25.78
N PRO A 252 -15.62 -7.20 26.15
CA PRO A 252 -16.61 -7.04 27.21
C PRO A 252 -15.92 -6.72 28.54
N ASN A 253 -16.60 -5.98 29.42
CA ASN A 253 -16.14 -5.64 30.77
C ASN A 253 -14.78 -4.92 30.83
N THR A 254 -14.43 -4.15 29.80
CA THR A 254 -13.15 -3.44 29.71
C THR A 254 -13.38 -1.93 29.65
N SER A 255 -12.59 -1.16 30.41
CA SER A 255 -12.64 0.30 30.41
C SER A 255 -11.57 0.87 29.47
N TYR A 256 -12.00 1.69 28.52
CA TYR A 256 -11.14 2.36 27.55
C TYR A 256 -11.07 3.86 27.85
N VAL A 257 -9.86 4.42 27.87
CA VAL A 257 -9.65 5.87 28.02
C VAL A 257 -8.85 6.35 26.84
N ILE A 258 -9.51 7.05 25.92
CA ILE A 258 -8.92 7.42 24.63
C ILE A 258 -9.03 8.94 24.47
N SER A 259 -7.95 9.57 24.01
CA SER A 259 -7.87 10.99 23.63
C SER A 259 -7.53 11.07 22.15
N GLY A 260 -8.32 11.87 21.42
CA GLY A 260 -7.98 12.37 20.08
C GLY A 260 -7.30 13.72 20.15
#